data_AF-A0AA42JC54-F1
#
_entry.id   AF-A0AA42JC54-F1
#
_cell.length_a   1.000
_cell.length_b   1.000
_cell.length_c   1.000
_cell.angle_alpha   90.00
_cell.angle_beta   90.00
_cell.angle_gamma   90.00
#
_symmetry.space_group_name_H-M   'P 1'
#
loop_
_entity.id
_entity.type
_entity.pdbx_description
1 polymer ?
#
loop_
_entity_poly.entity_id
_entity_poly.type
_entity_poly.pdbx_seq_one_letter_code
_entity_poly.pdbx_strand_id
1 'polypeptide(L)'
;MFFKRTTAKSVAVIDAFHAAAPKLRSPEHAVAQAAFAGIAQAVLERHRTRNYRSLPRRLQRDLALVLVLVHDDQPSFDRALVAAGIPIDDLVALRERAVRRDDLLERARLAMRMALAEARAVRRAARAAALATAAGAAAFEDPLEDILLAPEAGRLAA
;
A
#
# COMPACT_ATOMS: atom_id res chain seq x y z
N MET A 1 -28.34 -21.19 17.30
CA MET A 1 -28.53 -20.44 16.03
C MET A 1 -27.25 -19.70 15.59
N PHE A 2 -26.07 -20.35 15.62
CA PHE A 2 -24.76 -19.64 15.59
C PHE A 2 -24.08 -19.54 14.21
N PHE A 3 -24.55 -20.26 13.19
CA PHE A 3 -23.82 -20.42 11.92
C PHE A 3 -24.24 -19.47 10.77
N LYS A 4 -25.31 -18.68 10.91
CA LYS A 4 -25.77 -17.76 9.84
C LYS A 4 -25.14 -16.36 9.87
N ARG A 5 -24.33 -16.01 10.88
CA ARG A 5 -23.78 -14.64 11.07
C ARG A 5 -22.40 -14.38 10.46
N THR A 6 -21.72 -15.38 9.89
CA THR A 6 -20.29 -15.25 9.51
C THR A 6 -20.04 -14.64 8.12
N THR A 7 -20.97 -14.80 7.17
CA THR A 7 -20.78 -14.32 5.79
C THR A 7 -21.09 -12.85 5.60
N ALA A 8 -22.16 -12.35 6.24
CA ALA A 8 -22.48 -10.92 6.25
C ALA A 8 -21.33 -10.10 6.87
N LYS A 9 -20.68 -10.64 7.92
CA LYS A 9 -19.52 -10.02 8.57
C LYS A 9 -18.30 -9.93 7.66
N SER A 10 -18.04 -10.93 6.81
CA SER A 10 -16.82 -10.92 5.96
C SER A 10 -16.89 -9.87 4.85
N VAL A 11 -18.04 -9.79 4.15
CA VAL A 11 -18.26 -8.73 3.15
C VAL A 11 -18.34 -7.36 3.81
N ALA A 12 -19.00 -7.25 4.97
CA ALA A 12 -19.04 -5.99 5.72
C ALA A 12 -17.65 -5.50 6.13
N VAL A 13 -16.72 -6.39 6.51
CA VAL A 13 -15.32 -6.03 6.80
C VAL A 13 -14.62 -5.48 5.55
N ILE A 14 -14.79 -6.15 4.40
CA ILE A 14 -14.19 -5.70 3.13
C ILE A 14 -14.78 -4.35 2.70
N ASP A 15 -16.10 -4.19 2.79
CA ASP A 15 -16.80 -2.94 2.44
C ASP A 15 -16.40 -1.81 3.39
N ALA A 16 -16.34 -2.08 4.71
CA ALA A 16 -15.89 -1.13 5.73
C ALA A 16 -14.44 -0.70 5.49
N PHE A 17 -13.56 -1.64 5.16
CA PHE A 17 -12.17 -1.31 4.79
C PHE A 17 -12.13 -0.38 3.58
N HIS A 18 -12.84 -0.69 2.50
CA HIS A 18 -12.82 0.16 1.31
C HIS A 18 -13.42 1.55 1.55
N ALA A 19 -14.42 1.66 2.43
CA ALA A 19 -14.96 2.95 2.86
C ALA A 19 -13.98 3.75 3.74
N ALA A 20 -13.21 3.05 4.58
CA ALA A 20 -12.23 3.63 5.50
C ALA A 20 -10.90 4.01 4.81
N ALA A 21 -10.45 3.20 3.84
CA ALA A 21 -9.12 3.26 3.25
C ALA A 21 -8.69 4.65 2.74
N PRO A 22 -9.56 5.47 2.11
CA PRO A 22 -9.18 6.82 1.66
C PRO A 22 -8.73 7.77 2.80
N LYS A 23 -9.13 7.48 4.05
CA LYS A 23 -8.83 8.28 5.23
C LYS A 23 -7.59 7.79 5.98
N LEU A 24 -7.03 6.65 5.58
CA LEU A 24 -5.87 6.02 6.20
C LEU A 24 -4.60 6.50 5.49
N ARG A 25 -3.85 7.42 6.11
CA ARG A 25 -2.73 8.15 5.46
C ARG A 25 -1.32 7.79 5.93
N SER A 26 -1.13 6.66 6.63
CA SER A 26 0.21 6.27 7.09
C SER A 26 0.98 5.52 5.99
N PRO A 27 2.34 5.60 5.97
CA PRO A 27 3.15 4.80 5.05
C PRO A 27 2.94 3.29 5.22
N GLU A 28 2.70 2.85 6.46
CA GLU A 28 2.41 1.45 6.80
C GLU A 28 1.07 1.00 6.22
N HIS A 29 0.06 1.87 6.18
CA HIS A 29 -1.20 1.61 5.51
C HIS A 29 -1.02 1.43 4.01
N ALA A 30 -0.18 2.24 3.37
CA ALA A 30 0.06 2.12 1.94
C ALA A 30 0.68 0.76 1.58
N VAL A 31 1.64 0.30 2.38
CA VAL A 31 2.26 -1.04 2.20
C VAL A 31 1.24 -2.15 2.44
N ALA A 32 0.47 -2.05 3.52
CA ALA A 32 -0.57 -3.01 3.86
C ALA A 32 -1.67 -3.08 2.78
N GLN A 33 -2.12 -1.93 2.28
CA GLN A 33 -3.10 -1.85 1.21
C GLN A 33 -2.56 -2.45 -0.08
N ALA A 34 -1.31 -2.18 -0.45
CA ALA A 34 -0.69 -2.77 -1.63
C ALA A 34 -0.57 -4.30 -1.51
N ALA A 35 -0.16 -4.81 -0.34
CA ALA A 35 -0.09 -6.25 -0.07
C ALA A 35 -1.46 -6.92 -0.19
N PHE A 36 -2.51 -6.34 0.40
CA PHE A 36 -3.87 -6.83 0.26
C PHE A 36 -4.35 -6.76 -1.19
N ALA A 37 -4.12 -5.64 -1.89
CA ALA A 37 -4.56 -5.44 -3.27
C ALA A 37 -3.98 -6.51 -4.21
N GLY A 38 -2.70 -6.86 -4.07
CA GLY A 38 -2.08 -7.92 -4.86
C GLY A 38 -2.72 -9.29 -4.63
N ILE A 39 -2.99 -9.65 -3.37
CA ILE A 39 -3.70 -10.90 -3.03
C ILE A 39 -5.12 -10.89 -3.58
N ALA A 40 -5.85 -9.80 -3.36
CA ALA A 40 -7.23 -9.62 -3.79
C ALA A 40 -7.36 -9.71 -5.31
N GLN A 41 -6.48 -9.03 -6.05
CA GLN A 41 -6.46 -9.06 -7.51
C GLN A 41 -6.22 -10.48 -8.05
N ALA A 42 -5.23 -11.21 -7.51
CA ALA A 42 -4.96 -12.58 -7.93
C ALA A 42 -6.17 -13.51 -7.71
N VAL A 43 -6.94 -13.31 -6.63
CA VAL A 43 -8.18 -14.07 -6.36
C VAL A 43 -9.28 -13.68 -7.34
N LEU A 44 -9.49 -12.39 -7.57
CA LEU A 44 -10.49 -11.86 -8.49
C LEU A 44 -10.25 -12.34 -9.94
N GLU A 45 -9.01 -12.28 -10.41
CA GLU A 45 -8.60 -12.75 -11.73
C GLU A 45 -8.84 -14.25 -11.91
N ARG A 46 -8.43 -15.06 -10.92
CA ARG A 46 -8.66 -16.51 -10.93
C ARG A 46 -10.14 -16.87 -11.04
N HIS A 47 -11.01 -16.08 -10.41
CA HIS A 47 -12.45 -16.29 -10.43
C HIS A 47 -13.18 -15.49 -11.53
N ARG A 48 -12.44 -14.80 -12.41
CA ARG A 48 -12.97 -13.99 -13.51
C ARG A 48 -14.07 -13.03 -13.07
N THR A 49 -13.89 -12.40 -11.91
CA THR A 49 -14.84 -11.40 -11.39
C THR A 49 -14.12 -10.14 -10.95
N ARG A 50 -14.83 -9.01 -10.98
CA ARG A 50 -14.34 -7.72 -10.47
C ARG A 50 -14.91 -7.36 -9.11
N ASN A 51 -15.84 -8.16 -8.58
CA ASN A 51 -16.57 -7.85 -7.35
C ASN A 51 -16.39 -8.97 -6.32
N TYR A 52 -15.94 -8.61 -5.12
CA TYR A 52 -15.80 -9.52 -3.99
C TYR A 52 -17.11 -10.24 -3.63
N ARG A 53 -18.25 -9.57 -3.84
CA ARG A 53 -19.59 -10.13 -3.56
C ARG A 53 -19.92 -11.34 -4.45
N SER A 54 -19.28 -11.44 -5.61
CA SER A 54 -19.44 -12.56 -6.54
C SER A 54 -18.53 -13.75 -6.21
N LEU A 55 -17.59 -13.59 -5.28
CA LEU A 55 -16.69 -14.68 -4.89
C LEU A 55 -17.41 -15.72 -4.02
N PRO A 56 -16.95 -16.98 -4.04
CA PRO A 56 -17.34 -17.98 -3.04
C PRO A 56 -17.16 -17.46 -1.61
N ARG A 57 -18.11 -17.80 -0.73
CA ARG A 57 -18.13 -17.38 0.70
C ARG A 57 -16.81 -17.66 1.42
N ARG A 58 -16.16 -18.77 1.09
CA ARG A 58 -14.86 -19.14 1.65
C ARG A 58 -13.78 -18.11 1.32
N LEU A 59 -13.74 -17.64 0.07
CA LEU A 59 -12.76 -16.65 -0.39
C LEU A 59 -13.05 -15.26 0.16
N GLN A 60 -14.32 -14.87 0.26
CA GLN A 60 -14.71 -13.63 0.94
C GLN A 60 -14.20 -13.61 2.39
N ARG A 61 -14.34 -14.73 3.09
CA ARG A 61 -13.83 -14.89 4.46
C ARG A 61 -12.30 -14.85 4.48
N ASP A 62 -11.62 -15.59 3.62
CA ASP A 62 -10.16 -15.62 3.59
C ASP A 62 -9.59 -14.21 3.27
N LEU A 63 -10.19 -13.46 2.35
CA LEU A 63 -9.82 -12.07 2.07
C LEU A 63 -10.04 -11.14 3.28
N ALA A 64 -11.15 -11.28 3.99
CA ALA A 64 -11.40 -10.52 5.22
C ALA A 64 -10.36 -10.84 6.32
N LEU A 65 -9.94 -12.11 6.45
CA LEU A 65 -8.89 -12.49 7.39
C LEU A 65 -7.53 -11.94 6.96
N VAL A 66 -7.21 -11.94 5.66
CA VAL A 66 -5.98 -11.32 5.13
C VAL A 66 -5.94 -9.82 5.44
N LEU A 67 -7.05 -9.09 5.28
CA LEU A 67 -7.13 -7.68 5.67
C LEU A 67 -6.75 -7.48 7.13
N VAL A 68 -7.29 -8.31 8.02
CA VAL A 68 -7.01 -8.22 9.45
C VAL A 68 -5.54 -8.53 9.76
N LEU A 69 -4.95 -9.52 9.10
CA LEU A 69 -3.52 -9.87 9.29
C LEU A 69 -2.57 -8.80 8.80
N VAL A 70 -2.86 -8.23 7.62
CA VAL A 70 -1.99 -7.26 6.97
C VAL A 70 -2.01 -5.91 7.69
N HIS A 71 -3.04 -5.66 8.51
CA HIS A 71 -3.23 -4.45 9.29
C HIS A 71 -3.21 -4.67 10.83
N ASP A 72 -2.73 -5.82 11.32
CA ASP A 72 -2.85 -6.22 12.74
C ASP A 72 -2.25 -5.18 13.72
N ASP A 73 -1.12 -4.59 13.35
CA ASP A 73 -0.40 -3.61 14.19
C ASP A 73 -0.83 -2.15 13.93
N GLN A 74 -2.01 -1.90 13.36
CA GLN A 74 -2.40 -0.58 12.87
C GLN A 74 -3.64 0.01 13.58
N PRO A 75 -3.47 0.82 14.65
CA PRO A 75 -4.59 1.37 15.43
C PRO A 75 -5.52 2.29 14.64
N SER A 76 -5.02 2.93 13.59
CA SER A 76 -5.82 3.76 12.68
C SER A 76 -6.78 2.91 11.84
N PHE A 77 -6.42 1.67 11.51
CA PHE A 77 -7.32 0.75 10.82
C PHE A 77 -8.45 0.30 11.76
N ASP A 78 -8.13 -0.08 13.00
CA ASP A 78 -9.14 -0.46 13.99
C ASP A 78 -10.16 0.64 14.23
N ARG A 79 -9.69 1.88 14.42
CA ARG A 79 -10.57 3.04 14.58
C ARG A 79 -11.50 3.23 13.39
N ALA A 80 -11.02 2.96 12.17
CA ALA A 80 -11.83 3.12 10.98
C ALA A 80 -12.88 2.00 10.83
N LEU A 81 -12.56 0.76 11.22
CA LEU A 81 -13.52 -0.33 11.27
C LEU A 81 -14.61 -0.09 12.34
N VAL A 82 -14.22 0.42 13.50
CA VAL A 82 -15.16 0.82 14.57
C VAL A 82 -16.07 1.95 14.10
N ALA A 83 -15.51 2.97 13.42
CA ALA A 83 -16.30 4.06 12.84
C ALA A 83 -17.27 3.58 11.74
N ALA A 84 -16.96 2.46 11.08
CA ALA A 84 -17.83 1.80 10.11
C ALA A 84 -18.87 0.85 10.77
N GLY A 85 -18.92 0.80 12.10
CA GLY A 85 -19.91 0.01 12.85
C GLY A 85 -19.49 -1.44 13.16
N ILE A 86 -18.22 -1.79 12.99
CA ILE A 86 -17.71 -3.12 13.37
C ILE A 86 -17.24 -3.06 14.83
N PRO A 87 -17.85 -3.84 15.75
CA PRO A 87 -17.48 -3.78 17.16
C PRO A 87 -16.09 -4.38 17.38
N ILE A 88 -15.38 -3.87 18.40
CA ILE A 88 -14.02 -4.30 18.75
C ILE A 88 -13.95 -5.80 19.01
N ASP A 89 -14.95 -6.38 19.70
CA ASP A 89 -15.01 -7.82 19.97
C ASP A 89 -15.02 -8.67 18.69
N ASP A 90 -15.67 -8.19 17.63
CA ASP A 90 -15.67 -8.86 16.34
C ASP A 90 -14.31 -8.78 15.64
N LEU A 91 -13.59 -7.66 15.82
CA LEU A 91 -12.21 -7.49 15.31
C LEU A 91 -11.25 -8.45 16.00
N VAL A 92 -11.31 -8.53 17.33
CA VAL A 92 -10.49 -9.47 18.13
C VAL A 92 -10.77 -10.90 17.70
N ALA A 93 -12.05 -11.28 17.61
CA ALA A 93 -12.43 -12.62 17.16
C ALA A 93 -12.01 -12.93 15.72
N LEU A 94 -11.90 -11.92 14.84
CA LEU A 94 -11.37 -12.10 13.48
C LEU A 94 -9.85 -12.30 13.51
N ARG A 95 -9.10 -11.51 14.29
CA ARG A 95 -7.64 -11.64 14.46
C ARG A 95 -7.27 -13.02 14.98
N GLU A 96 -7.91 -13.47 16.05
CA GLU A 96 -7.71 -14.81 16.60
C GLU A 96 -7.97 -15.92 15.57
N ARG A 97 -8.99 -15.76 14.74
CA ARG A 97 -9.29 -16.71 13.65
C ARG A 97 -8.26 -16.65 12.53
N ALA A 98 -7.69 -15.50 12.26
CA ALA A 98 -6.71 -15.31 11.21
C ALA A 98 -5.34 -15.88 11.60
N VAL A 99 -4.92 -15.68 12.87
CA VAL A 99 -3.67 -16.23 13.40
C VAL A 99 -3.67 -17.77 13.41
N ARG A 100 -4.83 -18.40 13.56
CA ARG A 100 -5.00 -19.87 13.46
C ARG A 100 -4.94 -20.43 12.03
N ARG A 101 -4.75 -19.57 11.02
CA ARG A 101 -4.69 -19.94 9.60
C ARG A 101 -3.27 -19.68 9.09
N ASP A 102 -2.35 -20.58 9.42
CA ASP A 102 -0.93 -20.49 9.06
C ASP A 102 -0.71 -20.26 7.56
N ASP A 103 -1.57 -20.87 6.72
CA ASP A 103 -1.56 -20.70 5.26
C ASP A 103 -1.80 -19.24 4.83
N LEU A 104 -2.72 -18.54 5.51
CA LEU A 104 -3.02 -17.14 5.24
C LEU A 104 -1.97 -16.22 5.85
N LEU A 105 -1.47 -16.56 7.03
CA LEU A 105 -0.43 -15.82 7.73
C LEU A 105 0.84 -15.72 6.88
N GLU A 106 1.32 -16.85 6.35
CA GLU A 106 2.52 -16.87 5.51
C GLU A 106 2.30 -16.11 4.19
N ARG A 107 1.12 -16.23 3.57
CA ARG A 107 0.77 -15.45 2.38
C ARG A 107 0.74 -13.96 2.64
N ALA A 108 0.15 -13.53 3.75
CA ALA A 108 0.10 -12.12 4.16
C ALA A 108 1.51 -11.58 4.41
N ARG A 109 2.36 -12.33 5.14
CA ARG A 109 3.76 -11.96 5.38
C ARG A 109 4.56 -11.82 4.09
N LEU A 110 4.40 -12.76 3.16
CA LEU A 110 5.08 -12.72 1.87
C LEU A 110 4.62 -11.50 1.05
N ALA A 111 3.32 -11.25 0.97
CA ALA A 111 2.77 -10.09 0.29
C ALA A 111 3.26 -8.77 0.90
N MET A 112 3.34 -8.68 2.23
CA MET A 112 3.88 -7.52 2.94
C MET A 112 5.36 -7.27 2.61
N ARG A 113 6.17 -8.34 2.54
CA ARG A 113 7.59 -8.23 2.15
C ARG A 113 7.73 -7.72 0.71
N MET A 114 6.93 -8.24 -0.21
CA MET A 114 6.94 -7.81 -1.62
C MET A 114 6.51 -6.34 -1.76
N ALA A 115 5.38 -5.96 -1.17
CA ALA A 115 4.89 -4.59 -1.19
C ALA A 115 5.93 -3.60 -0.60
N LEU A 116 6.62 -3.99 0.47
CA LEU A 116 7.68 -3.18 1.06
C LEU A 116 8.91 -3.07 0.15
N ALA A 117 9.28 -4.14 -0.55
CA ALA A 117 10.38 -4.13 -1.52
C ALA A 117 10.07 -3.20 -2.70
N GLU A 118 8.85 -3.28 -3.25
CA GLU A 118 8.35 -2.41 -4.30
C GLU A 118 8.33 -0.94 -3.86
N ALA A 119 7.78 -0.65 -2.68
CA ALA A 119 7.77 0.71 -2.13
C ALA A 119 9.19 1.30 -1.97
N ARG A 120 10.18 0.48 -1.56
CA ARG A 120 11.58 0.88 -1.50
C ARG A 120 12.18 1.13 -2.88
N ALA A 121 11.84 0.32 -3.88
CA ALA A 121 12.30 0.50 -5.25
C ALA A 121 11.75 1.80 -5.85
N VAL A 122 10.45 2.09 -5.66
CA VAL A 122 9.81 3.34 -6.09
C VAL A 122 10.48 4.55 -5.45
N ARG A 123 10.75 4.51 -4.13
CA ARG A 123 11.47 5.61 -3.45
C ARG A 123 12.89 5.82 -4.00
N ARG A 124 13.61 4.74 -4.30
CA ARG A 124 14.95 4.84 -4.91
C ARG A 124 14.89 5.46 -6.31
N ALA A 125 13.93 5.04 -7.14
CA ALA A 125 13.72 5.61 -8.46
C ALA A 125 13.33 7.10 -8.39
N ALA A 126 12.41 7.46 -7.49
CA ALA A 126 12.01 8.87 -7.28
C ALA A 126 13.19 9.74 -6.82
N ARG A 127 14.05 9.22 -5.92
CA ARG A 127 15.26 9.92 -5.50
C ARG A 127 16.27 10.08 -6.63
N ALA A 128 16.47 9.05 -7.46
CA ALA A 128 17.35 9.12 -8.62
C ALA A 128 16.84 10.15 -9.65
N ALA A 129 15.53 10.17 -9.91
CA ALA A 129 14.91 11.16 -10.78
C ALA A 129 15.09 12.58 -10.22
N ALA A 130 14.83 12.80 -8.93
CA ALA A 130 15.02 14.10 -8.30
C ALA A 130 16.49 14.58 -8.36
N LEU A 131 17.45 13.67 -8.16
CA LEU A 131 18.88 13.98 -8.31
C LEU A 131 19.25 14.31 -9.76
N ALA A 132 18.69 13.60 -10.74
CA ALA A 132 18.91 13.88 -12.15
C ALA A 132 18.30 15.24 -12.56
N THR A 133 17.13 15.60 -12.03
CA THR A 133 16.52 16.92 -12.26
C THR A 133 17.33 18.04 -11.58
N ALA A 134 17.84 17.82 -10.36
CA ALA A 134 18.69 18.78 -9.68
C ALA A 134 20.05 18.96 -10.37
N ALA A 135 20.66 17.88 -10.86
CA ALA A 135 21.89 17.93 -11.65
C ALA A 135 21.67 18.60 -13.02
N GLY A 136 20.53 18.34 -13.66
CA GLY A 136 20.11 19.02 -14.88
C GLY A 136 19.90 20.52 -14.67
N ALA A 137 19.29 20.92 -13.55
CA ALA A 137 19.14 22.33 -13.18
C ALA A 137 20.49 23.00 -12.88
N ALA A 138 21.42 22.30 -12.23
CA ALA A 138 22.77 22.80 -11.97
C ALA A 138 23.63 22.94 -13.25
N ALA A 139 23.36 22.15 -14.30
CA ALA A 139 24.02 22.27 -15.61
C ALA A 139 23.54 23.49 -16.43
N PHE A 140 22.44 24.13 -16.04
CA PHE A 140 21.94 25.37 -16.67
C PHE A 140 22.34 26.65 -15.90
N GLU A 141 22.94 26.52 -14.72
CA GLU A 141 23.56 27.60 -13.96
C GLU A 141 25.07 27.33 -13.83
N ASP A 142 25.80 27.35 -14.96
CA ASP A 142 27.25 27.44 -14.92
C ASP A 142 27.71 28.90 -15.12
N PRO A 143 27.89 29.69 -14.05
CA PRO A 143 28.33 31.09 -14.14
C PRO A 143 29.79 31.24 -14.62
N LEU A 144 30.48 30.15 -14.99
CA LEU A 144 31.87 30.17 -15.45
C LEU A 144 32.00 30.14 -16.98
N GLU A 145 30.95 29.81 -17.75
CA GLU A 145 30.99 29.89 -19.22
C GLU A 145 31.03 31.34 -19.73
N ASP A 146 30.51 32.31 -18.96
CA ASP A 146 30.58 33.74 -19.29
C ASP A 146 31.97 34.36 -19.05
N ILE A 147 32.84 33.71 -18.27
CA ILE A 147 34.21 34.20 -18.00
C ILE A 147 35.19 33.75 -19.07
N LEU A 148 34.96 32.60 -19.72
CA LEU A 148 35.87 32.03 -20.72
C LEU A 148 35.66 32.57 -22.14
N LEU A 149 34.59 33.34 -22.38
CA LEU A 149 34.24 33.94 -23.68
C LEU A 149 34.55 35.44 -23.77
N ALA A 150 35.14 36.05 -22.73
CA ALA A 150 35.60 37.44 -22.82
C ALA A 150 36.70 37.54 -23.90
N PRO A 151 36.50 38.33 -24.98
CA PRO A 151 37.51 38.47 -26.01
C PRO A 151 38.75 39.13 -25.43
N GLU A 152 39.93 38.59 -25.75
CA GLU A 152 41.23 39.20 -25.47
C GLU A 152 41.36 40.57 -26.17
N ALA A 153 40.72 41.61 -25.65
CA ALA A 153 40.77 42.98 -26.17
C ALA A 153 41.83 43.84 -25.46
N GLY A 154 43.01 43.27 -25.15
CA GLY A 154 43.96 43.93 -24.25
C GLY A 154 45.44 43.63 -24.39
N ARG A 155 45.92 43.01 -25.47
CA ARG A 155 47.37 42.88 -25.72
C ARG A 155 47.72 43.06 -27.19
N LEU A 156 47.80 44.32 -27.63
CA LEU A 156 48.71 44.79 -28.68
C LEU A 156 48.71 46.34 -28.65
N ALA A 157 49.07 46.90 -27.50
CA ALA A 157 49.46 48.30 -27.35
C ALA A 157 50.63 48.37 -26.35
N ALA A 158 51.77 47.82 -26.78
CA ALA A 158 53.11 48.13 -26.27
C ALA A 158 54.11 47.73 -27.36
#